data_AF-A0A919WEU7-F1
#
_entry.id   AF-A0A919WEU7-F1
#
_cell.length_a   1.000
_cell.length_b   1.000
_cell.length_c   1.000
_cell.angle_alpha   90.00
_cell.angle_beta   90.00
_cell.angle_gamma   90.00
#
_symmetry.space_group_name_H-M   'P 1'
#
loop_
_entity.id
_entity.type
_entity.pdbx_description
1 polymer ?
#
loop_
_entity_poly.entity_id
_entity_poly.type
_entity_poly.pdbx_seq_one_letter_code
_entity_poly.pdbx_strand_id
1 'polypeptide(L)'
;MGERKRIIIITDGDEYARKAVEHVATEIGGRCISMSHGNPTALTGSEMVALIKKAPYEPVLVMFDDSGLVGEGYGESALKFVAKHPDIEVLGVLAVAAKTRQAEWTKIDVSVDRYGELTPYGVDKYGEAELEIGRLNGDTVYSLDALDLPVVVGIGDIGKMAGKDSYEIGAPITKKAIEIILERSGFHEK
;
A
#
# COMPACT_ATOMS: atom_id res chain seq x y z
N MET A 1 -0.03 -25.77 12.22
CA MET A 1 -0.21 -24.36 11.82
C MET A 1 -0.49 -24.35 10.34
N GLY A 2 -1.59 -23.71 9.90
CA GLY A 2 -1.83 -23.50 8.47
C GLY A 2 -0.86 -22.46 7.91
N GLU A 3 -0.64 -22.49 6.60
CA GLU A 3 0.11 -21.43 5.92
C GLU A 3 -0.62 -20.09 6.11
N ARG A 4 0.11 -19.07 6.57
CA ARG A 4 -0.39 -17.70 6.70
C ARG A 4 -0.62 -17.12 5.31
N LYS A 5 -1.66 -16.30 5.15
CA LYS A 5 -1.90 -15.58 3.89
C LYS A 5 -0.94 -14.40 3.79
N ARG A 6 -0.17 -14.38 2.71
CA ARG A 6 0.83 -13.37 2.39
C ARG A 6 0.18 -12.19 1.68
N ILE A 7 0.28 -11.01 2.28
CA ILE A 7 -0.39 -9.80 1.80
C ILE A 7 0.58 -8.64 1.58
N ILE A 8 0.18 -7.71 0.71
CA ILE A 8 0.76 -6.37 0.61
C ILE A 8 -0.33 -5.38 1.01
N ILE A 9 0.00 -4.51 1.97
CA ILE A 9 -0.87 -3.44 2.45
C ILE A 9 -0.63 -2.20 1.59
N ILE A 10 -1.69 -1.49 1.23
CA ILE A 10 -1.65 -0.28 0.41
C ILE A 10 -2.45 0.81 1.12
N THR A 11 -1.85 1.98 1.36
CA THR A 11 -2.48 3.07 2.12
C THR A 11 -3.19 4.09 1.21
N ASP A 12 -4.01 3.59 0.28
CA ASP A 12 -4.90 4.36 -0.57
C ASP A 12 -6.06 3.45 -0.97
N GLY A 13 -7.26 3.99 -1.08
CA GLY A 13 -8.48 3.24 -1.33
C GLY A 13 -9.40 3.90 -2.35
N ASP A 14 -8.96 4.96 -3.04
CA ASP A 14 -9.80 5.62 -4.03
C ASP A 14 -10.01 4.80 -5.31
N GLU A 15 -10.86 5.30 -6.21
CA GLU A 15 -11.22 4.59 -7.44
C GLU A 15 -10.05 4.46 -8.45
N TYR A 16 -9.09 5.39 -8.44
CA TYR A 16 -7.87 5.28 -9.27
C TYR A 16 -6.93 4.23 -8.70
N ALA A 17 -6.75 4.23 -7.38
CA ALA A 17 -6.00 3.21 -6.65
C ALA A 17 -6.57 1.82 -6.91
N ARG A 18 -7.89 1.65 -6.76
CA ARG A 18 -8.58 0.38 -7.03
C ARG A 18 -8.24 -0.17 -8.41
N LYS A 19 -8.36 0.64 -9.47
CA LYS A 19 -8.10 0.21 -10.85
C LYS A 19 -6.63 -0.16 -11.08
N ALA A 20 -5.70 0.66 -10.57
CA ALA A 20 -4.27 0.40 -10.69
C ALA A 20 -3.88 -0.89 -9.96
N VAL A 21 -4.32 -1.05 -8.71
CA VAL A 21 -4.02 -2.22 -7.87
C VAL A 21 -4.65 -3.49 -8.43
N GLU A 22 -5.88 -3.44 -8.96
CA GLU A 22 -6.50 -4.58 -9.64
C GLU A 22 -5.72 -5.03 -10.86
N HIS A 23 -5.27 -4.07 -11.67
CA HIS A 23 -4.45 -4.35 -12.85
C HIS A 23 -3.11 -4.98 -12.44
N VAL A 24 -2.39 -4.35 -11.52
CA VAL A 24 -1.07 -4.83 -11.05
C VAL A 24 -1.17 -6.19 -10.38
N ALA A 25 -2.18 -6.42 -9.54
CA ALA A 25 -2.41 -7.74 -8.93
C ALA A 25 -2.54 -8.83 -9.98
N THR A 26 -3.22 -8.55 -11.09
CA THR A 26 -3.37 -9.51 -12.20
C THR A 26 -2.03 -9.77 -12.89
N GLU A 27 -1.27 -8.72 -13.18
CA GLU A 27 0.03 -8.78 -13.87
C GLU A 27 1.08 -9.58 -13.09
N ILE A 28 1.10 -9.46 -11.76
CA ILE A 28 2.06 -10.18 -10.90
C ILE A 28 1.58 -11.58 -10.50
N GLY A 29 0.41 -12.02 -10.99
CA GLY A 29 -0.19 -13.31 -10.63
C GLY A 29 -0.77 -13.37 -9.21
N GLY A 30 -0.98 -12.23 -8.57
CA GLY A 30 -1.58 -12.10 -7.24
C GLY A 30 -3.10 -11.94 -7.26
N ARG A 31 -3.65 -11.40 -6.17
CA ARG A 31 -5.09 -11.11 -6.04
C ARG A 31 -5.32 -9.78 -5.32
N CYS A 32 -6.04 -8.86 -5.95
CA CYS A 32 -6.59 -7.69 -5.27
C CYS A 32 -7.88 -8.06 -4.53
N ILE A 33 -8.03 -7.63 -3.28
CA ILE A 33 -9.34 -7.57 -2.61
C ILE A 33 -10.03 -6.30 -3.07
N SER A 34 -10.65 -6.32 -4.25
CA SER A 34 -11.33 -5.13 -4.82
C SER A 34 -12.31 -4.46 -3.86
N MET A 35 -12.96 -5.24 -2.99
CA MET A 35 -13.91 -4.71 -1.99
C MET A 35 -13.25 -3.96 -0.83
N SER A 36 -11.92 -4.00 -0.69
CA SER A 36 -11.20 -3.21 0.31
C SER A 36 -11.01 -1.76 -0.10
N HIS A 37 -11.35 -1.38 -1.34
CA HIS A 37 -11.39 0.03 -1.72
C HIS A 37 -12.45 0.78 -0.89
N GLY A 38 -12.30 2.09 -0.82
CA GLY A 38 -13.13 2.99 -0.05
C GLY A 38 -12.28 4.14 0.43
N ASN A 39 -12.80 5.36 0.32
CA ASN A 39 -12.19 6.58 0.83
C ASN A 39 -13.30 7.29 1.62
N PRO A 40 -13.55 6.91 2.90
CA PRO A 40 -12.68 6.06 3.74
C PRO A 40 -13.02 4.58 3.65
N THR A 41 -12.18 3.75 4.26
CA THR A 41 -12.36 2.28 4.35
C THR A 41 -13.68 1.94 5.05
N ALA A 42 -14.54 1.17 4.38
CA ALA A 42 -15.84 0.79 4.92
C ALA A 42 -15.83 -0.57 5.65
N LEU A 43 -14.94 -1.49 5.27
CA LEU A 43 -14.87 -2.82 5.84
C LEU A 43 -14.11 -2.83 7.16
N THR A 44 -14.60 -3.60 8.13
CA THR A 44 -13.88 -3.85 9.37
C THR A 44 -12.67 -4.76 9.13
N GLY A 45 -11.69 -4.72 10.04
CA GLY A 45 -10.53 -5.62 9.96
C GLY A 45 -10.91 -7.10 9.90
N SER A 46 -11.92 -7.55 10.63
CA SER A 46 -12.37 -8.95 10.62
C SER A 46 -13.01 -9.37 9.29
N GLU A 47 -13.80 -8.48 8.68
CA GLU A 47 -14.34 -8.69 7.33
C GLU A 47 -13.22 -8.73 6.29
N MET A 48 -12.23 -7.84 6.40
CA MET A 48 -11.04 -7.83 5.55
C MET A 48 -10.29 -9.17 5.64
N VAL A 49 -10.02 -9.68 6.85
CA VAL A 49 -9.37 -10.99 7.05
C VAL A 49 -10.19 -12.12 6.43
N ALA A 50 -11.52 -12.10 6.57
CA ALA A 50 -12.38 -13.12 5.99
C ALA A 50 -12.31 -13.15 4.45
N LEU A 51 -12.09 -12.00 3.81
CA LEU A 51 -11.90 -11.90 2.36
C LEU A 51 -10.49 -12.34 1.94
N ILE A 52 -9.45 -11.89 2.64
CA ILE A 52 -8.06 -12.29 2.40
C ILE A 52 -7.92 -13.82 2.44
N LYS A 53 -8.52 -14.47 3.44
CA LYS A 53 -8.47 -15.93 3.57
C LYS A 53 -9.13 -16.69 2.41
N LYS A 54 -10.10 -16.07 1.72
CA LYS A 54 -10.77 -16.65 0.55
C LYS A 54 -9.99 -16.42 -0.75
N ALA A 55 -8.94 -15.59 -0.74
CA ALA A 55 -8.15 -15.31 -1.93
C ALA A 55 -7.49 -16.60 -2.45
N PRO A 56 -7.71 -16.96 -3.74
CA PRO A 56 -7.18 -18.19 -4.31
C PRO A 56 -5.68 -18.10 -4.64
N TYR A 57 -5.15 -16.88 -4.77
CA TYR A 57 -3.77 -16.60 -5.18
C TYR A 57 -3.11 -15.63 -4.21
N GLU A 58 -1.79 -15.66 -4.17
CA GLU A 58 -0.94 -14.79 -3.36
C GLU A 58 0.15 -14.20 -4.26
N PRO A 59 0.65 -12.97 -3.99
CA PRO A 59 0.31 -12.11 -2.85
C PRO A 59 -1.10 -11.54 -2.96
N VAL A 60 -1.72 -11.27 -1.80
CA VAL A 60 -3.02 -10.59 -1.73
C VAL A 60 -2.79 -9.10 -1.51
N LEU A 61 -3.27 -8.25 -2.41
CA LEU A 61 -3.15 -6.79 -2.32
C LEU A 61 -4.42 -6.23 -1.66
N VAL A 62 -4.24 -5.43 -0.61
CA VAL A 62 -5.32 -4.94 0.24
C VAL A 62 -5.15 -3.45 0.50
N MET A 63 -6.20 -2.68 0.21
CA MET A 63 -6.27 -1.23 0.32
C MET A 63 -6.87 -0.79 1.67
N PHE A 64 -6.35 0.32 2.20
CA PHE A 64 -6.81 1.00 3.40
C PHE A 64 -6.65 2.51 3.22
N ASP A 65 -7.61 3.29 3.69
CA ASP A 65 -7.71 4.74 3.48
C ASP A 65 -8.60 5.37 4.56
N ASP A 66 -8.19 6.53 5.06
CA ASP A 66 -8.87 7.32 6.09
C ASP A 66 -9.40 8.68 5.62
N SER A 67 -9.24 9.04 4.34
CA SER A 67 -9.81 10.25 3.73
C SER A 67 -9.40 11.57 4.39
N GLY A 68 -8.17 11.67 4.89
CA GLY A 68 -7.71 12.86 5.59
C GLY A 68 -8.25 13.01 7.02
N LEU A 69 -8.76 11.93 7.62
CA LEU A 69 -9.04 11.90 9.06
C LEU A 69 -7.72 11.95 9.85
N VAL A 70 -7.63 12.83 10.84
CA VAL A 70 -6.45 12.90 11.73
C VAL A 70 -6.46 11.77 12.73
N GLY A 71 -5.30 11.14 12.88
CA GLY A 71 -5.08 10.04 13.81
C GLY A 71 -5.73 8.75 13.32
N GLU A 72 -5.96 7.83 14.25
CA GLU A 72 -6.53 6.53 13.89
C GLU A 72 -7.97 6.66 13.40
N GLY A 73 -8.16 6.47 12.09
CA GLY A 73 -9.46 6.31 11.47
C GLY A 73 -9.84 4.85 11.21
N TYR A 74 -10.91 4.66 10.44
CA TYR A 74 -11.44 3.33 10.12
C TYR A 74 -10.44 2.50 9.30
N GLY A 75 -9.75 3.12 8.35
CA GLY A 75 -8.68 2.54 7.55
C GLY A 75 -7.52 2.09 8.41
N GLU A 76 -6.97 2.97 9.25
CA GLU A 76 -5.87 2.61 10.14
C GLU A 76 -6.23 1.55 11.20
N SER A 77 -7.43 1.62 11.79
CA SER A 77 -7.91 0.58 12.71
C SER A 77 -8.00 -0.78 12.00
N ALA A 78 -8.58 -0.83 10.79
CA ALA A 78 -8.67 -2.06 10.02
C ALA A 78 -7.28 -2.57 9.61
N LEU A 79 -6.39 -1.68 9.18
CA LEU A 79 -5.00 -1.99 8.81
C LEU A 79 -4.27 -2.66 9.97
N LYS A 80 -4.30 -2.04 11.17
CA LYS A 80 -3.64 -2.60 12.36
C LYS A 80 -4.20 -3.95 12.76
N PHE A 81 -5.52 -4.15 12.65
CA PHE A 81 -6.15 -5.43 12.94
C PHE A 81 -5.65 -6.51 11.98
N VAL A 82 -5.63 -6.23 10.68
CA VAL A 82 -5.19 -7.15 9.63
C VAL A 82 -3.70 -7.47 9.78
N ALA A 83 -2.85 -6.46 9.95
CA ALA A 83 -1.41 -6.62 10.06
C ALA A 83 -0.97 -7.46 11.27
N LYS A 84 -1.73 -7.41 12.37
CA LYS A 84 -1.44 -8.18 13.61
C LYS A 84 -2.13 -9.55 13.65
N HIS A 85 -2.90 -9.90 12.63
CA HIS A 85 -3.69 -11.13 12.66
C HIS A 85 -2.78 -12.37 12.49
N PRO A 86 -2.91 -13.42 13.34
CA PRO A 86 -1.97 -14.55 13.35
C PRO A 86 -1.93 -15.38 12.05
N ASP A 87 -3.02 -15.38 11.30
CA ASP A 87 -3.13 -16.09 10.01
C ASP A 87 -2.69 -15.24 8.80
N ILE A 88 -2.15 -14.04 9.03
CA ILE A 88 -1.68 -13.13 7.99
C ILE A 88 -0.18 -12.90 8.14
N GLU A 89 0.48 -12.83 7.00
CA GLU A 89 1.88 -12.46 6.87
C GLU A 89 1.95 -11.23 5.96
N VAL A 90 2.38 -10.11 6.51
CA VAL A 90 2.58 -8.88 5.73
C VAL A 90 3.94 -8.97 5.05
N LEU A 91 3.95 -8.96 3.72
CA LEU A 91 5.18 -8.93 2.92
C LEU A 91 5.79 -7.53 2.86
N GLY A 92 4.96 -6.50 2.99
CA GLY A 92 5.38 -5.11 3.03
C GLY A 92 4.19 -4.17 2.84
N VAL A 93 4.50 -2.88 2.87
CA VAL A 93 3.52 -1.80 2.74
C VAL A 93 3.90 -0.89 1.59
N LEU A 94 2.92 -0.55 0.76
CA LEU A 94 2.99 0.55 -0.18
C LEU A 94 2.34 1.77 0.48
N ALA A 95 3.19 2.65 1.02
CA ALA A 95 2.78 3.89 1.69
C ALA A 95 2.60 5.00 0.64
N VAL A 96 1.41 5.60 0.60
CA VAL A 96 1.00 6.55 -0.43
C VAL A 96 1.09 7.97 0.09
N ALA A 97 1.74 8.85 -0.68
CA ALA A 97 1.85 10.24 -0.37
C ALA A 97 0.53 10.96 -0.60
N ALA A 98 0.04 11.66 0.42
CA ALA A 98 -1.18 12.44 0.36
C ALA A 98 -0.90 13.92 0.64
N LYS A 99 -1.74 14.80 0.09
CA LYS A 99 -1.70 16.23 0.44
C LYS A 99 -2.46 16.43 1.74
N THR A 100 -1.82 16.05 2.83
CA THR A 100 -2.38 16.29 4.14
C THR A 100 -2.07 17.72 4.60
N ARG A 101 -3.08 18.42 5.14
CA ARG A 101 -2.88 19.69 5.87
C ARG A 101 -2.25 19.44 7.24
N GLN A 102 -2.21 18.19 7.66
CA GLN A 102 -1.76 17.72 8.95
C GLN A 102 -0.38 17.07 8.77
N ALA A 103 0.49 17.25 9.75
CA ALA A 103 1.87 16.81 9.67
C ALA A 103 2.02 15.30 9.96
N GLU A 104 1.17 14.47 9.35
CA GLU A 104 1.23 13.01 9.48
C GLU A 104 2.21 12.42 8.47
N TRP A 105 3.06 11.53 8.98
CA TRP A 105 4.15 10.93 8.24
C TRP A 105 4.52 9.57 8.81
N THR A 106 5.22 8.78 8.01
CA THR A 106 5.81 7.49 8.42
C THR A 106 7.24 7.38 7.93
N LYS A 107 7.99 6.46 8.54
CA LYS A 107 9.28 6.04 8.01
C LYS A 107 9.09 5.11 6.81
N ILE A 108 9.92 5.32 5.80
CA ILE A 108 9.99 4.46 4.62
C ILE A 108 11.42 3.98 4.41
N ASP A 109 11.57 2.81 3.80
CA ASP A 109 12.89 2.26 3.45
C ASP A 109 13.40 2.78 2.11
N VAL A 110 12.47 3.06 1.19
CA VAL A 110 12.74 3.56 -0.16
C VAL A 110 11.45 4.12 -0.76
N SER A 111 11.53 5.04 -1.71
CA SER A 111 10.39 5.41 -2.56
C SER A 111 10.63 5.03 -4.02
N VAL A 112 9.53 4.90 -4.77
CA VAL A 112 9.53 4.95 -6.23
C VAL A 112 8.94 6.28 -6.66
N ASP A 113 9.71 7.07 -7.39
CA ASP A 113 9.24 8.34 -7.93
C ASP A 113 8.37 8.12 -9.19
N ARG A 114 7.77 9.18 -9.69
CA ARG A 114 6.90 9.17 -10.89
C ARG A 114 7.60 8.80 -12.19
N TYR A 115 8.94 8.76 -12.20
CA TYR A 115 9.76 8.32 -13.33
C TYR A 115 10.13 6.85 -13.20
N GLY A 116 9.74 6.21 -12.09
CA GLY A 116 10.06 4.83 -11.77
C GLY A 116 11.47 4.71 -11.20
N GLU A 117 12.10 5.78 -10.74
CA GLU A 117 13.42 5.72 -10.14
C GLU A 117 13.32 5.46 -8.64
N LEU A 118 14.26 4.67 -8.12
CA LEU A 118 14.38 4.42 -6.70
C LEU A 118 15.05 5.61 -6.03
N THR A 119 14.48 6.08 -4.94
CA THR A 119 15.03 7.20 -4.18
C THR A 119 14.99 6.93 -2.68
N PRO A 120 16.04 7.30 -1.92
CA PRO A 120 16.00 7.24 -0.45
C PRO A 120 15.16 8.38 0.14
N TYR A 121 14.80 9.37 -0.67
CA TYR A 121 13.96 10.49 -0.26
C TYR A 121 12.47 10.09 -0.22
N GLY A 122 11.69 10.81 0.58
CA GLY A 122 10.24 10.83 0.43
C GLY A 122 9.81 11.26 -0.96
N VAL A 123 8.56 11.00 -1.32
CA VAL A 123 7.93 11.55 -2.51
C VAL A 123 6.66 12.28 -2.14
N ASP A 124 6.32 13.32 -2.90
CA ASP A 124 5.04 13.99 -2.78
C ASP A 124 3.92 13.23 -3.50
N LYS A 125 2.69 13.73 -3.40
CA LYS A 125 1.52 13.10 -4.07
C LYS A 125 1.62 13.06 -5.60
N TYR A 126 2.51 13.84 -6.23
CA TYR A 126 2.73 13.81 -7.67
C TYR A 126 3.85 12.82 -8.05
N GLY A 127 4.50 12.20 -7.05
CA GLY A 127 5.62 11.30 -7.19
C GLY A 127 6.94 12.04 -7.44
N GLU A 128 7.06 13.31 -7.06
CA GLU A 128 8.33 14.04 -7.08
C GLU A 128 9.07 13.81 -5.77
N ALA A 129 10.40 13.64 -5.83
CA ALA A 129 11.20 13.46 -4.63
C ALA A 129 11.18 14.72 -3.73
N GLU A 130 10.94 14.51 -2.43
CA GLU A 130 11.09 15.54 -1.40
C GLU A 130 12.55 15.64 -0.91
N LEU A 131 12.80 16.54 0.05
CA LEU A 131 14.13 16.78 0.59
C LEU A 131 14.49 15.84 1.76
N GLU A 132 13.49 15.27 2.43
CA GLU A 132 13.68 14.42 3.61
C GLU A 132 13.94 12.96 3.21
N ILE A 133 14.98 12.37 3.80
CA ILE A 133 15.33 10.96 3.61
C ILE A 133 14.46 10.09 4.51
N GLY A 134 13.92 9.00 3.95
CA GLY A 134 13.24 7.95 4.72
C GLY A 134 11.93 8.39 5.37
N ARG A 135 11.32 9.47 4.90
CA ARG A 135 10.08 10.03 5.45
C ARG A 135 9.07 10.28 4.35
N LEU A 136 7.83 9.86 4.56
CA LEU A 136 6.72 10.08 3.64
C LEU A 136 5.54 10.74 4.37
N ASN A 137 4.96 11.80 3.80
CA ASN A 137 3.77 12.45 4.34
C ASN A 137 2.50 11.82 3.73
N GLY A 138 1.55 11.41 4.58
CA GLY A 138 0.32 10.74 4.15
C GLY A 138 -0.74 10.78 5.25
N ASP A 139 -2.00 10.54 4.88
CA ASP A 139 -3.17 10.59 5.77
C ASP A 139 -3.67 9.21 6.22
N THR A 140 -3.03 8.12 5.81
CA THR A 140 -3.31 6.75 6.28
C THR A 140 -2.01 6.00 6.59
N VAL A 141 -0.98 6.74 6.99
CA VAL A 141 0.37 6.20 7.23
C VAL A 141 0.80 6.30 8.70
N TYR A 142 0.06 7.02 9.54
CA TYR A 142 0.42 7.30 10.92
C TYR A 142 0.57 6.03 11.76
N SER A 143 -0.27 5.02 11.53
CA SER A 143 -0.24 3.75 12.25
C SER A 143 0.90 2.80 11.83
N LEU A 144 1.63 3.08 10.75
CA LEU A 144 2.65 2.16 10.21
C LEU A 144 3.87 2.03 11.12
N ASP A 145 4.33 3.13 11.73
CA ASP A 145 5.49 3.15 12.64
C ASP A 145 5.26 2.32 13.93
N ALA A 146 4.01 1.95 14.22
CA ALA A 146 3.63 1.11 15.36
C ALA A 146 3.57 -0.40 15.02
N LEU A 147 3.91 -0.77 13.79
CA LEU A 147 3.89 -2.13 13.28
C LEU A 147 5.31 -2.61 12.97
N ASP A 148 5.56 -3.90 13.22
CA ASP A 148 6.80 -4.55 12.80
C ASP A 148 6.65 -4.97 11.34
N LEU A 149 7.04 -4.07 10.43
CA LEU A 149 6.87 -4.21 8.99
C LEU A 149 8.21 -4.55 8.32
N PRO A 150 8.26 -5.53 7.41
CA PRO A 150 9.51 -5.97 6.79
C PRO A 150 10.08 -4.95 5.79
N VAL A 151 9.21 -4.25 5.06
CA VAL A 151 9.57 -3.19 4.13
C VAL A 151 8.40 -2.23 3.94
N VAL A 152 8.71 -0.93 3.90
CA VAL A 152 7.77 0.14 3.59
C VAL A 152 8.30 0.91 2.38
N VAL A 153 7.58 0.82 1.26
CA VAL A 153 7.90 1.53 0.02
C VAL A 153 6.99 2.74 -0.12
N GLY A 154 7.57 3.93 -0.26
CA GLY A 154 6.86 5.17 -0.55
C GLY A 154 6.50 5.32 -2.03
N ILE A 155 5.33 5.89 -2.32
CA ILE A 155 4.87 6.19 -3.69
C ILE A 155 4.00 7.44 -3.70
N GLY A 156 3.92 8.12 -4.85
CA GLY A 156 2.93 9.18 -5.08
C GLY A 156 1.49 8.63 -5.22
N ASP A 157 0.56 9.50 -5.58
CA ASP A 157 -0.87 9.19 -5.69
C ASP A 157 -1.15 8.12 -6.78
N ILE A 158 -1.56 6.93 -6.34
CA ILE A 158 -1.64 5.71 -7.14
C ILE A 158 -2.59 5.90 -8.32
N GLY A 159 -2.19 5.44 -9.50
CA GLY A 159 -3.04 5.56 -10.69
C GLY A 159 -3.08 6.96 -11.29
N LYS A 160 -2.47 7.96 -10.64
CA LYS A 160 -2.49 9.37 -11.07
C LYS A 160 -1.11 9.84 -11.51
N MET A 161 -0.21 10.21 -10.58
CA MET A 161 1.15 10.77 -10.82
C MET A 161 1.35 11.55 -12.14
N ALA A 162 0.40 12.45 -12.44
CA ALA A 162 0.27 13.21 -13.69
C ALA A 162 0.34 12.34 -14.98
N GLY A 163 -0.49 11.29 -14.99
CA GLY A 163 -0.66 10.33 -16.08
C GLY A 163 0.41 9.24 -16.17
N LYS A 164 1.50 9.35 -15.40
CA LYS A 164 2.64 8.43 -15.45
C LYS A 164 2.33 7.05 -14.88
N ASP A 165 1.27 6.93 -14.09
CA ASP A 165 0.89 5.70 -13.42
C ASP A 165 -0.55 5.26 -13.73
N SER A 166 -1.15 5.77 -14.80
CA SER A 166 -2.52 5.37 -15.17
C SER A 166 -2.62 3.85 -15.37
N TYR A 167 -3.71 3.25 -14.88
CA TYR A 167 -4.03 1.83 -15.14
C TYR A 167 -4.14 1.53 -16.65
N GLU A 168 -4.46 2.53 -17.48
CA GLU A 168 -4.56 2.38 -18.95
C GLU A 168 -3.21 2.12 -19.61
N ILE A 169 -2.11 2.53 -18.96
CA ILE A 169 -0.73 2.23 -19.38
C ILE A 169 -0.08 1.16 -18.50
N GLY A 170 -0.88 0.48 -17.69
CA GLY A 170 -0.46 -0.64 -16.84
C GLY A 170 0.05 -0.28 -15.46
N ALA A 171 -0.19 0.95 -14.98
CA ALA A 171 0.26 1.45 -13.67
C ALA A 171 1.74 1.11 -13.37
N PRO A 172 2.68 1.54 -14.24
CA PRO A 172 4.07 1.08 -14.20
C PRO A 172 4.82 1.45 -12.92
N ILE A 173 4.44 2.54 -12.24
CA ILE A 173 5.10 2.99 -11.01
C ILE A 173 4.60 2.13 -9.84
N THR A 174 3.29 1.92 -9.75
CA THR A 174 2.68 1.04 -8.75
C THR A 174 3.16 -0.40 -8.92
N LYS A 175 3.24 -0.90 -10.16
CA LYS A 175 3.81 -2.21 -10.47
C LYS A 175 5.24 -2.34 -9.95
N LYS A 176 6.11 -1.38 -10.28
CA LYS A 176 7.50 -1.38 -9.83
C LYS A 176 7.61 -1.36 -8.30
N ALA A 177 6.82 -0.54 -7.63
CA ALA A 177 6.81 -0.46 -6.17
C ALA A 177 6.43 -1.78 -5.51
N ILE A 178 5.43 -2.48 -6.06
CA ILE A 178 5.01 -3.80 -5.57
C ILE A 178 6.08 -4.86 -5.87
N GLU A 179 6.72 -4.84 -7.04
CA GLU A 179 7.82 -5.75 -7.38
C GLU A 179 8.99 -5.61 -6.39
N ILE A 180 9.32 -4.38 -5.96
CA ILE A 180 10.35 -4.13 -4.94
C ILE A 180 9.96 -4.76 -3.59
N ILE A 181 8.69 -4.66 -3.18
CA ILE A 181 8.21 -5.32 -1.96
C ILE A 181 8.36 -6.84 -2.07
N LEU A 182 8.01 -7.42 -3.21
CA LEU A 182 8.14 -8.86 -3.44
C LEU A 182 9.60 -9.33 -3.44
N GLU A 183 10.50 -8.55 -4.05
CA GLU A 183 11.94 -8.81 -4.04
C GLU A 183 12.49 -8.77 -2.60
N ARG A 184 12.23 -7.69 -1.86
CA ARG A 184 12.78 -7.48 -0.51
C ARG A 184 12.18 -8.39 0.55
N SER A 185 10.95 -8.86 0.34
CA SER A 185 10.30 -9.83 1.25
C SER A 185 10.77 -11.27 1.03
N GLY A 186 11.60 -11.54 0.01
CA GLY A 186 12.02 -12.89 -0.35
C GLY A 186 10.85 -13.74 -0.87
N PHE A 187 9.76 -13.13 -1.37
CA PHE A 187 8.55 -13.84 -1.76
C PHE A 187 8.78 -14.92 -2.83
N HIS A 188 9.75 -14.69 -3.71
CA HIS A 188 10.16 -15.61 -4.77
C HIS A 188 11.34 -16.51 -4.38
N GLU A 189 11.96 -16.29 -3.23
CA GLU A 189 13.07 -17.11 -2.75
C GLU A 189 12.49 -18.37 -2.09
N LYS A 190 12.67 -19.52 -2.74
CA LYS A 190 12.37 -20.86 -2.21
C LYS A 190 13.63 -21.69 -2.15
#